data_AF-A0A1A8R3Z8-F1
#
_entry.id   AF-A0A1A8R3Z8-F1
#
_cell.length_a   1.000
_cell.length_b   1.000
_cell.length_c   1.000
_cell.angle_alpha   90.00
_cell.angle_beta   90.00
_cell.angle_gamma   90.00
#
_symmetry.space_group_name_H-M   'P 1'
#
loop_
_entity.id
_entity.type
_entity.pdbx_description
1 polymer ?
#
loop_
_entity_poly.entity_id
_entity_poly.type
_entity_poly.pdbx_seq_one_letter_code
_entity_poly.pdbx_strand_id
1 'polypeptide(L)'
;SACSYNASYIDRLISVFMRSLQKMVREHLSPQQANPGVTETSTVTSELVMLSLDLVKTRLSVMSMEMRKNFIQVILTSLIEKSPDPKILRAVVKIVEEWVKNNSPMAANQMPNLREKSILLVKMMTYIEKRFPDELELNAQFLDLVNYVYRDESLSGSDITSKLEPAFLSGLRCTQPLIRAKFFEVFDASMKRRVYERLLYISCSQNWEAMGSH
;
A
#
# COMPACT_ATOMS: atom_id res chain seq x y z
N SER A 1 9.90 -19.44 -20.96
CA SER A 1 9.86 -19.19 -22.42
C SER A 1 8.48 -19.27 -23.09
N ALA A 2 7.35 -19.06 -22.39
CA ALA A 2 6.03 -18.84 -23.04
C ALA A 2 5.51 -17.40 -22.79
N CYS A 3 5.74 -16.86 -21.59
CA CYS A 3 5.42 -15.47 -21.23
C CYS A 3 6.27 -14.42 -21.99
N SER A 4 7.42 -14.83 -22.54
CA SER A 4 8.40 -13.94 -23.17
C SER A 4 8.02 -13.53 -24.60
N TYR A 5 7.19 -14.33 -25.29
CA TYR A 5 6.94 -14.17 -26.73
C TYR A 5 5.53 -13.69 -27.09
N ASN A 6 4.59 -13.63 -26.13
CA ASN A 6 3.25 -13.10 -26.41
C ASN A 6 2.54 -12.61 -25.13
N ALA A 7 2.60 -11.30 -24.85
CA ALA A 7 1.99 -10.71 -23.66
C ALA A 7 0.48 -11.00 -23.55
N SER A 8 -0.20 -11.14 -24.71
CA SER A 8 -1.63 -11.45 -24.83
C SER A 8 -2.02 -12.89 -24.47
N TYR A 9 -1.04 -13.81 -24.38
CA TYR A 9 -1.33 -15.20 -24.02
C TYR A 9 -1.71 -15.34 -22.54
N ILE A 10 -1.05 -14.57 -21.67
CA ILE A 10 -1.33 -14.55 -20.23
C ILE A 10 -2.73 -14.00 -19.96
N ASP A 11 -3.17 -13.02 -20.76
CA ASP A 11 -4.49 -12.39 -20.61
C ASP A 11 -5.62 -13.41 -20.76
N ARG A 12 -5.46 -14.40 -21.66
CA ARG A 12 -6.42 -15.50 -21.84
C ARG A 12 -6.48 -16.46 -20.65
N LEU A 13 -5.43 -16.51 -19.84
CA LEU A 13 -5.33 -17.40 -18.68
C LEU A 13 -5.57 -16.66 -17.35
N ILE A 14 -5.87 -15.35 -17.38
CA ILE A 14 -5.94 -14.52 -16.17
C ILE A 14 -6.95 -15.04 -15.15
N SER A 15 -8.07 -15.60 -15.61
CA SER A 15 -9.10 -16.23 -14.75
C SER A 15 -8.56 -17.44 -13.99
N VAL A 16 -7.83 -18.32 -14.68
CA VAL A 16 -7.21 -19.51 -14.08
C VAL A 16 -6.10 -19.07 -13.12
N PHE A 17 -5.26 -18.13 -13.56
CA PHE A 17 -4.18 -17.58 -12.76
C PHE A 17 -4.68 -16.98 -11.44
N MET A 18 -5.76 -16.20 -11.50
CA MET A 18 -6.35 -15.56 -10.32
C MET A 18 -6.86 -16.56 -9.30
N ARG A 19 -7.45 -17.69 -9.74
CA ARG A 19 -7.84 -18.78 -8.82
C ARG A 19 -6.62 -19.42 -8.15
N SER A 20 -5.54 -19.64 -8.91
CA SER A 20 -4.28 -20.18 -8.36
C SER A 20 -3.64 -19.21 -7.36
N LEU A 21 -3.60 -17.91 -7.69
CA LEU A 21 -3.12 -16.87 -6.78
C LEU A 21 -3.94 -16.84 -5.49
N GLN A 22 -5.27 -16.90 -5.58
CA GLN A 22 -6.13 -16.91 -4.39
C GLN A 22 -5.86 -18.13 -3.49
N LYS A 23 -5.64 -19.31 -4.08
CA LYS A 23 -5.26 -20.52 -3.33
C LYS A 23 -3.90 -20.35 -2.66
N MET A 24 -2.90 -19.86 -3.39
CA MET A 24 -1.54 -19.64 -2.89
C MET A 24 -1.52 -18.63 -1.74
N VAL A 25 -2.27 -17.53 -1.86
CA VAL A 25 -2.43 -16.54 -0.78
C VAL A 25 -3.10 -17.18 0.43
N ARG A 26 -4.11 -18.04 0.26
CA ARG A 26 -4.73 -18.74 1.38
C ARG A 26 -3.74 -19.65 2.11
N GLU A 27 -2.93 -20.41 1.37
CA GLU A 27 -1.90 -21.30 1.94
C GLU A 27 -0.85 -20.49 2.70
N HIS A 28 -0.37 -19.38 2.12
CA HIS A 28 0.55 -18.44 2.75
C HIS A 28 0.00 -17.87 4.07
N LEU A 29 -1.28 -17.49 4.10
CA LEU A 29 -1.91 -16.92 5.28
C LEU A 29 -2.31 -17.97 6.34
N SER A 30 -2.29 -19.26 6.02
CA SER A 30 -2.69 -20.36 6.92
C SER A 30 -1.70 -21.52 6.85
N PRO A 31 -0.45 -21.33 7.31
CA PRO A 31 0.59 -22.34 7.24
C PRO A 31 0.31 -23.59 8.10
N GLN A 32 -0.59 -23.50 9.09
CA GLN A 32 -0.92 -24.60 10.02
C GLN A 32 -1.68 -25.79 9.39
N GLN A 33 -2.15 -25.69 8.14
CA GLN A 33 -2.67 -26.85 7.40
C GLN A 33 -1.57 -27.62 6.65
N ALA A 34 -0.33 -27.14 6.66
CA ALA A 34 0.83 -27.85 6.11
C ALA A 34 1.55 -28.62 7.23
N ASN A 35 1.96 -29.87 6.94
CA ASN A 35 2.59 -30.79 7.89
C ASN A 35 3.82 -30.19 8.63
N PRO A 36 4.21 -30.70 9.81
CA PRO A 36 5.28 -30.12 10.65
C PRO A 36 6.74 -30.23 10.14
N GLY A 37 6.98 -30.26 8.83
CA GLY A 37 8.33 -30.47 8.26
C GLY A 37 8.73 -29.52 7.13
N VAL A 38 8.03 -28.39 6.94
CA VAL A 38 8.07 -27.64 5.68
C VAL A 38 8.38 -26.14 5.79
N THR A 39 9.46 -25.80 6.50
CA THR A 39 9.99 -24.42 6.54
C THR A 39 10.44 -23.93 5.17
N GLU A 40 11.00 -24.80 4.32
CA GLU A 40 11.44 -24.46 2.96
C GLU A 40 10.28 -24.21 1.97
N THR A 41 9.10 -24.83 2.15
CA THR A 41 7.97 -24.52 1.25
C THR A 41 7.31 -23.19 1.56
N SER A 42 7.39 -22.70 2.80
CA SER A 42 6.80 -21.41 3.19
C SER A 42 7.51 -20.23 2.50
N THR A 43 8.84 -20.28 2.41
CA THR A 43 9.65 -19.28 1.69
C THR A 43 9.38 -19.32 0.19
N VAL A 44 9.35 -20.52 -0.41
CA VAL A 44 9.01 -20.71 -1.83
C VAL A 44 7.61 -20.19 -2.13
N THR A 45 6.63 -20.46 -1.26
CA THR A 45 5.26 -19.96 -1.42
C THR A 45 5.21 -18.43 -1.38
N SER A 46 5.96 -17.79 -0.48
CA SER A 46 6.03 -16.33 -0.38
C SER A 46 6.63 -15.69 -1.63
N GLU A 47 7.70 -16.28 -2.18
CA GLU A 47 8.32 -15.84 -3.44
C GLU A 47 7.37 -15.97 -4.63
N LEU A 48 6.65 -17.09 -4.73
CA LEU A 48 5.65 -17.31 -5.77
C LEU A 48 4.48 -16.32 -5.65
N VAL A 49 4.04 -15.98 -4.44
CA VAL A 49 3.03 -14.93 -4.23
C VAL A 49 3.56 -13.60 -4.75
N MET A 50 4.78 -13.19 -4.38
CA MET A 50 5.37 -11.92 -4.83
C MET A 50 5.48 -11.86 -6.37
N LEU A 51 5.97 -12.90 -7.01
CA LEU A 51 6.05 -12.99 -8.48
C LEU A 51 4.67 -12.92 -9.13
N SER A 52 3.68 -13.56 -8.51
CA SER A 52 2.30 -13.55 -9.00
C SER A 52 1.64 -12.18 -8.88
N LEU A 53 1.91 -11.45 -7.80
CA LEU A 53 1.45 -10.08 -7.62
C LEU A 53 2.07 -9.15 -8.66
N ASP A 54 3.37 -9.29 -8.93
CA ASP A 54 4.08 -8.49 -9.94
C ASP A 54 3.53 -8.70 -11.35
N LEU A 55 3.14 -9.94 -11.68
CA LEU A 55 2.48 -10.24 -12.95
C LEU A 55 1.09 -9.58 -13.03
N VAL A 56 0.30 -9.69 -11.97
CA VAL A 56 -1.10 -9.24 -11.96
C VAL A 56 -1.23 -7.72 -11.91
N LYS A 57 -0.29 -7.02 -11.29
CA LYS A 57 -0.37 -5.56 -11.09
C LYS A 57 -0.56 -4.76 -12.38
N THR A 58 -0.09 -5.31 -13.51
CA THR A 58 -0.12 -4.69 -14.84
C THR A 58 -1.26 -5.22 -15.74
N ARG A 59 -2.17 -6.04 -15.20
CA ARG A 59 -3.20 -6.76 -15.97
C ARG A 59 -4.63 -6.44 -15.54
N LEU A 60 -4.85 -5.34 -14.82
CA LEU A 60 -6.19 -4.98 -14.35
C LEU A 60 -7.18 -4.68 -15.49
N SER A 61 -6.70 -4.24 -16.66
CA SER A 61 -7.58 -3.89 -17.80
C SER A 61 -8.24 -5.09 -18.48
N VAL A 62 -7.65 -6.28 -18.36
CA VAL A 62 -8.19 -7.52 -18.96
C VAL A 62 -9.06 -8.31 -17.98
N MET A 63 -9.19 -7.81 -16.74
CA MET A 63 -10.01 -8.43 -15.71
C MET A 63 -11.46 -7.97 -15.80
N SER A 64 -12.39 -8.86 -15.44
CA SER A 64 -13.76 -8.42 -15.13
C SER A 64 -13.76 -7.54 -13.87
N MET A 65 -14.78 -6.70 -13.74
CA MET A 65 -14.95 -5.83 -12.57
C MET A 65 -14.93 -6.62 -11.26
N GLU A 66 -15.59 -7.78 -11.23
CA GLU A 66 -15.62 -8.66 -10.04
C GLU A 66 -14.24 -9.26 -9.73
N MET A 67 -13.50 -9.68 -10.76
CA MET A 67 -12.15 -10.21 -10.58
C MET A 67 -11.19 -9.15 -10.02
N ARG A 68 -11.25 -7.94 -10.56
CA ARG A 68 -10.47 -6.79 -10.08
C ARG A 68 -10.83 -6.42 -8.65
N LYS A 69 -12.13 -6.38 -8.32
CA LYS A 69 -12.61 -6.15 -6.95
C LYS A 69 -12.08 -7.24 -6.01
N ASN A 70 -12.15 -8.51 -6.39
CA ASN A 70 -11.60 -9.61 -5.60
C ASN A 70 -10.07 -9.47 -5.41
N PHE A 71 -9.34 -9.11 -6.45
CA PHE A 71 -7.89 -8.88 -6.33
C PHE A 71 -7.56 -7.76 -5.35
N ILE A 72 -8.15 -6.58 -5.55
CA ILE A 72 -7.83 -5.38 -4.78
C ILE A 72 -8.40 -5.47 -3.36
N GLN A 73 -9.69 -5.74 -3.22
CA GLN A 73 -10.40 -5.62 -1.93
C GLN A 73 -10.37 -6.88 -1.08
N VAL A 74 -10.02 -8.04 -1.66
CA VAL A 74 -9.94 -9.31 -0.91
C VAL A 74 -8.49 -9.78 -0.82
N ILE A 75 -7.81 -9.98 -1.95
CA ILE A 75 -6.46 -10.54 -1.95
C ILE A 75 -5.46 -9.57 -1.32
N LEU A 76 -5.30 -8.37 -1.88
CA LEU A 76 -4.29 -7.41 -1.39
C LEU A 76 -4.56 -6.95 0.04
N THR A 77 -5.83 -6.66 0.38
CA THR A 77 -6.20 -6.32 1.76
C THR A 77 -5.89 -7.46 2.73
N SER A 78 -6.21 -8.71 2.38
CA SER A 78 -5.90 -9.86 3.25
C SER A 78 -4.40 -10.05 3.47
N LEU A 79 -3.58 -9.78 2.44
CA LEU A 79 -2.13 -9.80 2.57
C LEU A 79 -1.63 -8.71 3.53
N ILE A 80 -2.12 -7.47 3.37
CA ILE A 80 -1.78 -6.35 4.27
C ILE A 80 -2.18 -6.66 5.72
N GLU A 81 -3.37 -7.21 5.92
CA GLU A 81 -3.92 -7.47 7.25
C GLU A 81 -3.27 -8.66 7.94
N LYS A 82 -2.99 -9.74 7.18
CA LYS A 82 -2.75 -11.07 7.76
C LYS A 82 -1.36 -11.64 7.46
N SER A 83 -0.68 -11.23 6.39
CA SER A 83 0.64 -11.79 6.05
C SER A 83 1.61 -11.65 7.21
N PRO A 84 2.34 -12.72 7.59
CA PRO A 84 3.42 -12.64 8.56
C PRO A 84 4.75 -12.20 7.93
N ASP A 85 4.86 -12.22 6.60
CA ASP A 85 6.10 -11.88 5.88
C ASP A 85 6.14 -10.40 5.48
N PRO A 86 7.08 -9.59 6.04
CA PRO A 86 7.23 -8.19 5.68
C PRO A 86 7.71 -7.99 4.24
N LYS A 87 8.35 -8.98 3.59
CA LYS A 87 8.75 -8.88 2.18
C LYS A 87 7.54 -8.77 1.25
N ILE A 88 6.48 -9.52 1.54
CA ILE A 88 5.22 -9.43 0.79
C ILE A 88 4.60 -8.05 0.98
N LEU A 89 4.59 -7.49 2.19
CA LEU A 89 4.08 -6.15 2.42
C LEU A 89 4.90 -5.10 1.67
N ARG A 90 6.23 -5.22 1.64
CA ARG A 90 7.09 -4.36 0.80
C ARG A 90 6.70 -4.45 -0.67
N ALA A 91 6.44 -5.66 -1.19
CA ALA A 91 5.99 -5.83 -2.57
C ALA A 91 4.61 -5.16 -2.82
N VAL A 92 3.67 -5.31 -1.89
CA VAL A 92 2.35 -4.67 -1.99
C VAL A 92 2.46 -3.14 -1.92
N VAL A 93 3.31 -2.58 -1.03
CA VAL A 93 3.58 -1.13 -0.96
C VAL A 93 4.12 -0.62 -2.29
N LYS A 94 5.09 -1.31 -2.89
CA LYS A 94 5.64 -0.94 -4.22
C LYS A 94 4.58 -0.97 -5.32
N ILE A 95 3.71 -1.97 -5.34
CA ILE A 95 2.61 -2.05 -6.29
C ILE A 95 1.67 -0.85 -6.15
N VAL A 96 1.28 -0.52 -4.91
CA VAL A 96 0.39 0.63 -4.66
C VAL A 96 1.09 1.95 -4.97
N GLU A 97 2.39 2.08 -4.68
CA GLU A 97 3.19 3.23 -5.05
C GLU A 97 3.20 3.45 -6.55
N GLU A 98 3.51 2.42 -7.35
CA GLU A 98 3.44 2.47 -8.81
C GLU A 98 2.04 2.91 -9.27
N TRP A 99 0.99 2.38 -8.63
CA TRP A 99 -0.38 2.76 -8.97
C TRP A 99 -0.74 4.19 -8.57
N VAL A 100 -0.21 4.72 -7.48
CA VAL A 100 -0.48 6.09 -7.04
C VAL A 100 0.29 7.09 -7.90
N LYS A 101 1.55 6.81 -8.22
CA LYS A 101 2.44 7.73 -8.97
C LYS A 101 2.14 7.78 -10.46
N ASN A 102 1.52 6.75 -11.04
CA ASN A 102 1.20 6.74 -12.45
C ASN A 102 -0.17 7.43 -12.70
N ASN A 103 -0.09 8.67 -13.18
CA ASN A 103 -1.23 9.52 -13.53
C ASN A 103 -1.47 9.61 -15.05
N SER A 104 -0.94 8.66 -15.84
CA SER A 104 -1.07 8.69 -17.30
C SER A 104 -2.54 8.48 -17.72
N PRO A 105 -3.13 9.40 -18.53
CA PRO A 105 -4.50 9.24 -19.05
C PRO A 105 -4.66 7.95 -19.87
N MET A 106 -3.58 7.50 -20.53
CA MET A 106 -3.57 6.26 -21.32
C MET A 106 -3.65 4.99 -20.46
N ALA A 107 -3.39 5.10 -19.15
CA ALA A 107 -3.40 3.99 -18.21
C ALA A 107 -4.68 3.89 -17.36
N ALA A 108 -5.69 4.76 -17.58
CA ALA A 108 -6.88 4.85 -16.72
C ALA A 108 -7.60 3.51 -16.51
N ASN A 109 -7.72 2.68 -17.55
CA ASN A 109 -8.34 1.35 -17.46
C ASN A 109 -7.38 0.26 -16.95
N GLN A 110 -6.08 0.52 -16.93
CA GLN A 110 -5.04 -0.41 -16.47
C GLN A 110 -4.74 -0.26 -14.98
N MET A 111 -5.31 0.75 -14.33
CA MET A 111 -4.98 1.13 -12.96
C MET A 111 -6.19 1.14 -12.03
N PRO A 112 -5.99 0.93 -10.72
CA PRO A 112 -7.04 1.14 -9.72
C PRO A 112 -7.60 2.56 -9.78
N ASN A 113 -8.90 2.73 -9.54
CA ASN A 113 -9.47 4.05 -9.36
C ASN A 113 -9.11 4.63 -7.98
N LEU A 114 -9.36 5.92 -7.76
CA LEU A 114 -8.98 6.60 -6.51
C LEU A 114 -9.57 5.93 -5.26
N ARG A 115 -10.81 5.43 -5.34
CA ARG A 115 -11.47 4.74 -4.22
C ARG A 115 -10.77 3.43 -3.88
N GLU A 116 -10.37 2.65 -4.88
CA GLU A 116 -9.59 1.42 -4.70
C GLU A 116 -8.20 1.70 -4.10
N LYS A 117 -7.50 2.74 -4.60
CA LYS A 117 -6.20 3.17 -4.03
C LYS A 117 -6.35 3.56 -2.55
N SER A 118 -7.40 4.33 -2.22
CA SER A 118 -7.70 4.76 -0.84
C SER A 118 -7.91 3.58 0.11
N ILE A 119 -8.62 2.53 -0.30
CA ILE A 119 -8.82 1.33 0.53
C ILE A 119 -7.49 0.68 0.90
N LEU A 120 -6.59 0.51 -0.07
CA LEU A 120 -5.28 -0.12 0.17
C LEU A 120 -4.40 0.75 1.08
N LEU A 121 -4.34 2.05 0.83
CA LEU A 121 -3.54 2.99 1.63
C LEU A 121 -4.03 3.06 3.08
N VAL A 122 -5.34 3.07 3.32
CA VAL A 122 -5.91 3.04 4.69
C VAL A 122 -5.59 1.72 5.39
N LYS A 123 -5.62 0.58 4.69
CA LYS A 123 -5.20 -0.70 5.26
C LYS A 123 -3.71 -0.70 5.59
N MET A 124 -2.86 -0.20 4.70
CA MET A 124 -1.42 -0.07 4.98
C MET A 124 -1.15 0.80 6.21
N MET A 125 -1.79 1.97 6.29
CA MET A 125 -1.74 2.86 7.46
C MET A 125 -2.10 2.14 8.76
N THR A 126 -3.15 1.31 8.72
CA THR A 126 -3.66 0.62 9.92
C THR A 126 -2.74 -0.51 10.39
N TYR A 127 -2.12 -1.24 9.46
CA TYR A 127 -1.48 -2.53 9.77
C TYR A 127 0.05 -2.51 9.73
N ILE A 128 0.70 -1.67 8.91
CA ILE A 128 2.16 -1.73 8.74
C ILE A 128 2.88 -1.46 10.06
N GLU A 129 2.67 -0.28 10.65
CA GLU A 129 3.35 0.09 11.91
C GLU A 129 2.93 -0.82 13.07
N LYS A 130 1.62 -1.14 13.15
CA LYS A 130 1.06 -1.98 14.22
C LYS A 130 1.61 -3.40 14.22
N ARG A 131 1.80 -4.01 13.05
CA ARG A 131 2.20 -5.41 12.92
C ARG A 131 3.70 -5.61 12.78
N PHE A 132 4.41 -4.60 12.28
CA PHE A 132 5.84 -4.65 11.99
C PHE A 132 6.58 -3.44 12.57
N PRO A 133 6.52 -3.21 13.90
CA PRO A 133 7.15 -2.04 14.54
C PRO A 133 8.67 -1.99 14.32
N ASP A 134 9.32 -3.15 14.18
CA ASP A 134 10.77 -3.26 14.00
C ASP A 134 11.22 -3.15 12.53
N GLU A 135 10.29 -3.25 11.56
CA GLU A 135 10.60 -3.16 10.13
C GLU A 135 10.62 -1.69 9.67
N LEU A 136 11.63 -0.96 10.14
CA LEU A 136 11.78 0.48 9.90
C LEU A 136 11.83 0.84 8.40
N GLU A 137 12.41 -0.03 7.57
CA GLU A 137 12.49 0.20 6.12
C GLU A 137 11.12 0.06 5.45
N LEU A 138 10.31 -0.92 5.86
CA LEU A 138 8.94 -1.08 5.35
C LEU A 138 8.09 0.13 5.73
N ASN A 139 8.19 0.58 6.98
CA ASN A 139 7.48 1.78 7.43
C ASN A 139 7.95 3.03 6.67
N ALA A 140 9.25 3.20 6.46
CA ALA A 140 9.80 4.30 5.67
C ALA A 140 9.24 4.33 4.24
N GLN A 141 9.20 3.17 3.55
CA GLN A 141 8.64 3.06 2.20
C GLN A 141 7.16 3.49 2.17
N PHE A 142 6.37 3.05 3.15
CA PHE A 142 4.97 3.46 3.26
C PHE A 142 4.83 4.96 3.55
N LEU A 143 5.62 5.51 4.48
CA LEU A 143 5.59 6.93 4.82
C LEU A 143 6.05 7.80 3.64
N ASP A 144 7.03 7.38 2.84
CA ASP A 144 7.41 8.09 1.62
C ASP A 144 6.27 8.13 0.59
N LEU A 145 5.48 7.05 0.48
CA LEU A 145 4.27 7.03 -0.34
C LEU A 145 3.19 7.98 0.21
N VAL A 146 2.97 8.01 1.52
CA VAL A 146 2.05 8.97 2.15
C VAL A 146 2.51 10.40 1.88
N ASN A 147 3.80 10.70 2.05
CA ASN A 147 4.36 12.01 1.77
C ASN A 147 4.16 12.42 0.31
N TYR A 148 4.33 11.49 -0.64
CA TYR A 148 4.03 11.73 -2.05
C TYR A 148 2.56 12.15 -2.25
N VAL A 149 1.60 11.44 -1.63
CA VAL A 149 0.17 11.77 -1.74
C VAL A 149 -0.12 13.20 -1.26
N TYR A 150 0.52 13.64 -0.18
CA TYR A 150 0.34 15.00 0.34
C TYR A 150 1.03 16.10 -0.48
N ARG A 151 2.05 15.74 -1.26
CA ARG A 151 2.76 16.69 -2.16
C ARG A 151 2.14 16.76 -3.55
N ASP A 152 1.35 15.77 -3.95
CA ASP A 152 0.69 15.75 -5.24
C ASP A 152 -0.51 16.71 -5.25
N GLU A 153 -0.39 17.81 -6.00
CA GLU A 153 -1.44 18.83 -6.11
C GLU A 153 -2.76 18.25 -6.63
N SER A 154 -2.73 17.20 -7.46
CA SER A 154 -3.94 16.56 -7.99
C SER A 154 -4.72 15.78 -6.93
N LEU A 155 -4.05 15.41 -5.84
CA LEU A 155 -4.64 14.71 -4.69
C LEU A 155 -4.91 15.68 -3.52
N SER A 156 -4.42 16.91 -3.58
CA SER A 156 -4.65 17.91 -2.53
C SER A 156 -6.13 18.18 -2.29
N GLY A 157 -6.55 18.19 -1.03
CA GLY A 157 -7.96 18.41 -0.64
C GLY A 157 -8.90 17.26 -0.98
N SER A 158 -8.40 16.14 -1.51
CA SER A 158 -9.21 14.96 -1.78
C SER A 158 -9.49 14.15 -0.51
N ASP A 159 -10.54 13.33 -0.54
CA ASP A 159 -10.91 12.40 0.55
C ASP A 159 -9.78 11.42 0.92
N ILE A 160 -8.80 11.18 0.04
CA ILE A 160 -7.66 10.33 0.40
C ILE A 160 -6.70 11.03 1.37
N THR A 161 -6.53 12.35 1.25
CA THR A 161 -5.66 13.13 2.14
C THR A 161 -6.24 13.22 3.54
N SER A 162 -7.56 13.42 3.69
CA SER A 162 -8.21 13.40 5.01
C SER A 162 -8.10 12.03 5.67
N LYS A 163 -8.32 10.93 4.92
CA LYS A 163 -8.22 9.56 5.45
C LYS A 163 -6.81 9.16 5.87
N LEU A 164 -5.78 9.78 5.30
CA LEU A 164 -4.38 9.50 5.60
C LEU A 164 -3.78 10.43 6.66
N GLU A 165 -4.58 11.31 7.26
CA GLU A 165 -4.13 12.18 8.36
C GLU A 165 -3.43 11.39 9.49
N PRO A 166 -3.93 10.23 9.96
CA PRO A 166 -3.21 9.46 10.98
C PRO A 166 -1.82 9.00 10.52
N ALA A 167 -1.66 8.62 9.25
CA ALA A 167 -0.36 8.26 8.69
C ALA A 167 0.57 9.48 8.59
N PHE A 168 0.01 10.64 8.21
CA PHE A 168 0.76 11.90 8.14
C PHE A 168 1.32 12.29 9.51
N LEU A 169 0.49 12.21 10.54
CA LEU A 169 0.86 12.44 11.92
C LEU A 169 1.89 11.41 12.42
N SER A 170 1.76 10.12 12.04
CA SER A 170 2.81 9.10 12.28
C SER A 170 4.15 9.50 11.63
N GLY A 171 4.13 10.09 10.44
CA GLY A 171 5.31 10.66 9.77
C GLY A 171 6.00 11.77 10.56
N LEU A 172 5.24 12.66 11.22
CA LEU A 172 5.80 13.72 12.07
C LEU A 172 6.49 13.19 13.33
N ARG A 173 6.07 12.03 13.84
CA ARG A 173 6.71 11.34 14.98
C ARG A 173 7.66 10.22 14.57
N CYS A 174 7.92 10.03 13.28
CA CYS A 174 8.79 8.95 12.80
C CYS A 174 10.17 9.04 13.45
N THR A 175 10.71 7.90 13.91
CA THR A 175 12.03 7.84 14.57
C THR A 175 13.17 8.22 13.62
N GLN A 176 13.00 7.96 12.32
CA GLN A 176 13.99 8.25 11.28
C GLN A 176 13.98 9.75 10.91
N PRO A 177 15.06 10.52 11.21
CA PRO A 177 15.07 11.97 11.02
C PRO A 177 14.84 12.42 9.58
N LEU A 178 15.38 11.67 8.61
CA LEU A 178 15.27 11.99 7.19
C LEU A 178 13.82 11.89 6.68
N ILE A 179 13.07 10.88 7.14
CA ILE A 179 11.65 10.74 6.80
C ILE A 179 10.86 11.83 7.50
N ARG A 180 11.07 12.01 8.82
CA ARG A 180 10.39 13.01 9.64
C ARG A 180 10.52 14.43 9.06
N ALA A 181 11.70 14.80 8.57
CA ALA A 181 11.94 16.09 7.92
C ALA A 181 10.99 16.35 6.73
N LYS A 182 10.75 15.36 5.87
CA LYS A 182 9.86 15.48 4.70
C LYS A 182 8.41 15.81 5.08
N PHE A 183 7.95 15.30 6.23
CA PHE A 183 6.61 15.59 6.75
C PHE A 183 6.54 16.96 7.40
N PHE A 184 7.58 17.37 8.14
CA PHE A 184 7.65 18.73 8.67
C PHE A 184 7.68 19.79 7.58
N GLU A 185 8.33 19.54 6.43
CA GLU A 185 8.28 20.46 5.29
C GLU A 185 6.85 20.69 4.80
N VAL A 186 6.06 19.61 4.66
CA VAL A 186 4.66 19.70 4.22
C VAL A 186 3.80 20.39 5.29
N PHE A 187 4.01 20.04 6.56
CA PHE A 187 3.27 20.63 7.68
C PHE A 187 3.59 22.12 7.86
N ASP A 188 4.86 22.52 7.71
CA ASP A 188 5.27 23.92 7.79
C ASP A 188 4.66 24.75 6.66
N ALA A 189 4.65 24.19 5.45
CA ALA A 189 4.08 24.83 4.26
C ALA A 189 2.55 24.95 4.30
N SER A 190 1.85 24.08 5.04
CA SER A 190 0.38 24.14 5.15
C SER A 190 -0.11 25.28 6.06
N MET A 191 0.77 25.81 6.92
CA MET A 191 0.44 26.89 7.85
C MET A 191 0.85 28.26 7.32
N LYS A 192 0.09 29.28 7.70
CA LYS A 192 0.49 30.68 7.46
C LYS A 192 1.75 31.03 8.26
N ARG A 193 2.52 32.02 7.78
CA ARG A 193 3.81 32.39 8.40
C ARG A 193 3.69 33.18 9.71
N ARG A 194 2.53 33.78 10.00
CA ARG A 194 2.38 34.62 11.21
C ARG A 194 2.32 33.75 12.45
N VAL A 195 3.12 34.10 13.46
CA VAL A 195 3.22 33.35 14.73
C VAL A 195 1.85 33.13 15.37
N TYR A 196 1.00 34.16 15.42
CA TYR A 196 -0.35 34.06 15.97
C TYR A 196 -1.21 33.01 15.26
N GLU A 197 -1.20 33.00 13.92
CA GLU A 197 -2.00 32.05 13.13
C GLU A 197 -1.49 30.62 13.29
N ARG A 198 -0.17 30.45 13.41
CA ARG A 198 0.45 29.14 13.68
C ARG A 198 0.10 28.61 15.06
N LEU A 199 0.20 29.47 16.09
CA LEU A 199 -0.19 29.10 17.45
C LEU A 199 -1.64 28.65 17.48
N LEU A 200 -2.55 29.43 16.89
CA LEU A 200 -3.96 29.08 16.82
C LEU A 200 -4.20 27.75 16.09
N TYR A 201 -3.51 27.52 14.97
CA TYR A 201 -3.64 26.26 14.23
C TYR A 201 -3.17 25.07 15.07
N ILE A 202 -1.98 25.16 15.67
CA ILE A 202 -1.38 24.09 16.46
C ILE A 202 -2.19 23.79 17.72
N SER A 203 -2.70 24.81 18.41
CA SER A 203 -3.39 24.63 19.70
C SER A 203 -4.89 24.35 19.56
N CYS A 204 -5.53 24.83 18.50
CA CYS A 204 -7.00 24.87 18.41
C CYS A 204 -7.59 24.22 17.15
N SER A 205 -6.82 24.09 16.06
CA SER A 205 -7.34 23.55 14.80
C SER A 205 -6.87 22.13 14.50
N GLN A 206 -5.59 21.84 14.74
CA GLN A 206 -5.04 20.52 14.46
C GLN A 206 -5.55 19.49 15.48
N ASN A 207 -6.12 18.40 14.98
CA ASN A 207 -6.44 17.25 15.81
C ASN A 207 -5.17 16.38 15.99
N TRP A 208 -4.69 16.27 17.22
CA TRP A 208 -3.49 15.50 17.56
C TRP A 208 -3.79 14.08 18.06
N GLU A 209 -5.06 13.68 18.14
CA GLU A 209 -5.49 12.39 18.71
C GLU A 209 -4.78 11.18 18.07
N ALA A 210 -4.60 11.22 16.75
CA ALA A 210 -3.95 10.14 16.01
C ALA A 210 -2.42 10.07 16.18
N MET A 211 -1.77 11.03 16.84
CA MET A 211 -0.35 10.89 17.21
C MET A 211 -0.12 9.83 18.29
N GLY A 212 -1.16 9.44 19.04
CA GLY A 212 -1.04 8.47 20.13
C GLY A 212 -0.20 8.97 21.30
N SER A 213 0.09 8.08 22.26
CA SER A 213 0.96 8.38 23.40
C SER A 213 2.44 8.29 23.00
N HIS A 214 3.23 9.30 23.39
CA HIS A 214 4.69 9.32 23.29
C HIS A 214 5.37 8.31 24.20
#